data_AF-A0A172UWW4-F1
#
_entry.id   AF-A0A172UWW4-F1
#
_cell.length_a   1.000
_cell.length_b   1.000
_cell.length_c   1.000
_cell.angle_alpha   90.00
_cell.angle_beta   90.00
_cell.angle_gamma   90.00
#
_symmetry.space_group_name_H-M   'P 1'
#
loop_
_entity.id
_entity.type
_entity.pdbx_description
1 polymer ?
#
loop_
_entity_poly.entity_id
_entity_poly.type
_entity_poly.pdbx_seq_one_letter_code
_entity_poly.pdbx_strand_id
1 'polypeptide(L)' 'MLGRVGHRRGQTNLRLAASRAADDHKPVFTIADVARECGLPQPVIVQLVPRTWTAQGWMYSASQIRAACAIAAEVKAAR' A
#
# COMPACT_ATOMS: atom_id res chain seq x y z
N MET A 1 27.78 32.74 29.09
CA MET A 1 27.51 31.29 29.26
C MET A 1 26.69 30.84 28.04
N LEU A 2 27.19 29.85 27.31
CA LEU A 2 26.83 29.54 25.92
C LEU A 2 25.37 29.10 25.72
N GLY A 3 24.77 29.59 24.63
CA GLY A 3 23.39 29.33 24.24
C GLY A 3 23.15 27.86 23.85
N ARG A 4 21.99 27.34 24.26
CA ARG A 4 21.49 26.02 23.89
C ARG A 4 20.40 26.20 22.82
N VAL A 5 20.79 26.26 21.55
CA VAL A 5 19.87 26.19 20.42
C VAL A 5 20.29 25.04 19.52
N GLY A 6 19.45 24.02 19.42
CA GLY A 6 19.63 23.00 18.39
C GLY A 6 19.02 21.63 18.69
N HIS A 7 17.68 21.51 18.74
CA HIS A 7 17.05 20.19 18.60
C HIS A 7 15.56 20.27 18.17
N ARG A 8 15.28 20.79 16.97
CA ARG A 8 13.92 20.78 16.38
C ARG A 8 13.85 20.37 14.89
N ARG A 9 14.89 19.73 14.35
CA ARG A 9 14.90 19.29 12.93
C ARG A 9 14.60 17.80 12.72
N GLY A 10 14.74 16.95 13.74
CA GLY A 10 14.53 15.49 13.60
C GLY A 10 13.08 15.00 13.69
N GLN A 11 12.21 15.71 14.43
CA GLN A 11 10.85 15.23 14.72
C GLN A 11 9.87 15.35 13.53
N THR A 12 10.08 16.30 12.63
CA THR A 12 9.16 16.58 11.51
C THR A 12 9.22 15.49 10.44
N ASN A 13 10.42 14.99 10.12
CA ASN A 13 10.60 13.96 9.09
C ASN A 13 10.03 12.60 9.52
N LEU A 14 10.15 12.26 10.81
CA LEU A 14 9.63 11.00 11.36
C LEU A 14 8.09 10.94 11.29
N ARG A 15 7.41 12.05 11.60
CA ARG A 15 5.95 12.14 11.50
C ARG A 15 5.46 12.01 10.06
N LEU A 16 6.13 12.68 9.11
CA LEU A 16 5.77 12.59 7.70
C LEU A 16 5.90 11.16 7.15
N ALA A 17 6.97 10.45 7.52
CA ALA A 17 7.18 9.06 7.13
C ALA A 17 6.11 8.13 7.73
N ALA A 18 5.79 8.28 9.01
CA ALA A 18 4.73 7.50 9.67
C ALA A 18 3.35 7.75 9.06
N SER A 19 3.01 9.00 8.74
CA SER A 19 1.75 9.34 8.06
C SER A 19 1.64 8.71 6.67
N ARG A 20 2.71 8.73 5.88
CA ARG A 20 2.74 8.07 4.56
C ARG A 20 2.58 6.56 4.67
N ALA A 21 3.25 5.93 5.63
CA ALA A 21 3.10 4.50 5.87
C ALA A 21 1.68 4.14 6.32
N ALA A 22 1.05 4.96 7.16
CA ALA A 22 -0.33 4.76 7.58
C ALA A 22 -1.32 4.86 6.41
N ASP A 23 -1.11 5.81 5.50
CA ASP A 23 -1.95 5.98 4.31
C ASP A 23 -1.79 4.78 3.35
N ASP A 24 -0.57 4.24 3.25
CA ASP A 24 -0.28 3.07 2.40
C ASP A 24 -1.02 1.80 2.82
N HIS A 25 -1.36 1.69 4.11
CA HIS A 25 -2.14 0.58 4.67
C HIS A 25 -3.66 0.84 4.64
N LYS A 26 -4.10 2.05 4.30
CA LYS A 26 -5.53 2.37 4.26
C LYS A 26 -6.20 1.63 3.10
N PRO A 27 -7.19 0.75 3.36
CA PRO A 27 -7.84 -0.02 2.31
C PRO A 27 -8.92 0.82 1.63
N VAL A 28 -8.62 1.34 0.44
CA VAL A 28 -9.49 2.27 -0.31
C VAL A 28 -9.78 1.84 -1.75
N PHE A 29 -9.16 0.75 -2.21
CA PHE A 29 -9.28 0.30 -3.60
C PHE A 29 -10.20 -0.92 -3.71
N THR A 30 -11.01 -0.97 -4.76
CA THR A 30 -11.86 -2.12 -5.05
C THR A 30 -11.08 -3.21 -5.77
N ILE A 31 -11.62 -4.42 -5.81
CA ILE A 31 -11.08 -5.50 -6.63
C ILE A 31 -11.00 -5.14 -8.13
N ALA A 32 -11.90 -4.29 -8.62
CA ALA A 32 -11.88 -3.82 -10.00
C ALA A 32 -10.68 -2.90 -10.28
N ASP A 33 -10.32 -2.05 -9.31
CA ASP A 33 -9.12 -1.22 -9.40
C ASP A 33 -7.86 -2.08 -9.46
N VAL A 34 -7.77 -3.11 -8.62
CA VAL A 34 -6.62 -4.03 -8.62
C VAL A 34 -6.54 -4.81 -9.94
N ALA A 35 -7.67 -5.26 -10.48
CA ALA A 35 -7.72 -5.97 -11.76
C ALA A 35 -7.27 -5.10 -12.92
N ARG A 36 -7.72 -3.83 -12.95
CA ARG A 36 -7.29 -2.84 -13.94
C ARG A 36 -5.80 -2.57 -13.85
N GLU A 37 -5.27 -2.42 -12.63
CA GLU A 37 -3.87 -2.05 -12.41
C GLU A 37 -2.92 -3.22 -12.73
N CYS A 38 -3.22 -4.42 -12.24
CA CYS A 38 -2.32 -5.56 -12.38
C CYS A 38 -2.57 -6.39 -13.65
N GLY A 39 -3.67 -6.14 -14.37
CA GLY A 39 -4.05 -6.90 -15.56
C GLY A 39 -4.38 -8.38 -15.27
N LEU A 40 -4.82 -8.67 -14.04
CA LEU A 40 -5.14 -10.02 -13.58
C LEU A 40 -6.66 -10.21 -13.45
N PRO A 41 -7.18 -11.42 -13.70
CA PRO A 41 -8.57 -11.75 -13.38
C PRO A 41 -8.87 -11.62 -11.89
N GLN A 42 -10.05 -11.12 -11.54
CA GLN A 42 -10.48 -10.96 -10.14
C GLN A 42 -10.37 -12.25 -9.30
N PRO A 43 -10.75 -13.45 -9.80
CA PRO A 43 -10.58 -14.69 -9.05
C PRO A 43 -9.11 -15.02 -8.74
N VAL A 44 -8.16 -14.57 -9.56
CA VAL A 44 -6.74 -14.76 -9.28
C VAL A 44 -6.30 -13.81 -8.16
N ILE A 45 -6.73 -12.55 -8.21
CA ILE A 45 -6.37 -11.52 -7.22
C ILE A 45 -6.79 -11.92 -5.80
N VAL A 46 -8.00 -12.47 -5.62
CA VAL A 46 -8.48 -12.90 -4.29
C VAL A 46 -7.67 -14.05 -3.68
N GLN A 47 -6.93 -14.80 -4.51
CA GLN A 47 -6.05 -15.88 -4.05
C GLN A 47 -4.63 -15.41 -3.75
N LEU A 48 -4.18 -14.31 -4.38
CA LEU A 48 -2.81 -13.82 -4.29
C LEU A 48 -2.58 -12.91 -3.09
N VAL A 49 -3.55 -12.06 -2.78
CA VAL A 49 -3.40 -11.03 -1.74
C VAL A 49 -4.61 -11.01 -0.82
N PRO A 50 -4.37 -10.94 0.50
CA PRO A 50 -5.45 -10.74 1.45
C PRO A 50 -6.09 -9.38 1.21
N ARG A 51 -7.37 -9.29 1.52
CA ARG A 51 -8.20 -8.09 1.41
C ARG A 51 -8.79 -7.76 2.77
N THR A 52 -9.11 -6.50 2.98
CA THR A 52 -9.61 -6.00 4.26
C THR A 52 -11.10 -5.74 4.18
N TRP A 53 -11.85 -6.19 5.19
CA TRP A 53 -13.26 -5.81 5.33
C TRP A 53 -13.36 -4.40 5.90
N THR A 54 -14.08 -3.52 5.22
CA THR A 54 -14.31 -2.12 5.61
C THR A 54 -15.80 -1.81 5.64
N ALA A 55 -16.16 -0.59 6.05
CA ALA A 55 -17.54 -0.11 5.95
C ALA A 55 -18.08 -0.07 4.51
N GLN A 56 -17.20 -0.09 3.50
CA GLN A 56 -17.57 -0.12 2.07
C GLN A 56 -17.50 -1.54 1.48
N GLY A 57 -17.17 -2.56 2.29
CA GLY A 57 -17.00 -3.95 1.86
C GLY A 57 -15.53 -4.36 1.75
N TRP A 58 -15.24 -5.34 0.87
CA TRP A 58 -13.89 -5.84 0.68
C TRP A 58 -13.03 -4.89 -0.14
N MET A 59 -11.97 -4.37 0.48
CA MET A 59 -11.08 -3.36 -0.11
C MET A 59 -9.61 -3.76 0.00
N TYR A 60 -8.78 -3.17 -0.85
CA TYR A 60 -7.33 -3.32 -0.90
C TYR A 60 -6.63 -2.01 -0.54
N SER A 61 -5.48 -2.11 0.10
CA SER A 61 -4.57 -0.99 0.35
C SER A 61 -3.60 -0.78 -0.83
N ALA A 62 -2.88 0.34 -0.84
CA ALA A 62 -1.86 0.60 -1.84
C ALA A 62 -0.72 -0.44 -1.81
N SER A 63 -0.29 -0.86 -0.61
CA SER A 63 0.68 -1.95 -0.42
C SER A 63 0.20 -3.27 -1.03
N GLN A 64 -1.07 -3.62 -0.83
CA GLN A 64 -1.64 -4.87 -1.35
C GLN A 64 -1.71 -4.86 -2.88
N ILE A 65 -2.07 -3.74 -3.51
CA ILE A 65 -2.03 -3.61 -4.98
C ILE A 65 -0.62 -3.82 -5.51
N ARG A 66 0.38 -3.14 -4.94
CA ARG A 66 1.78 -3.28 -5.39
C ARG A 66 2.26 -4.73 -5.29
N ALA A 67 1.92 -5.42 -4.21
CA ALA A 67 2.24 -6.84 -4.05
C ALA A 67 1.56 -7.70 -5.14
N ALA A 68 0.27 -7.48 -5.40
CA ALA A 68 -0.46 -8.22 -6.45
C ALA A 68 0.16 -8.01 -7.83
N CYS A 69 0.53 -6.78 -8.16
CA CYS A 69 1.12 -6.41 -9.45
C CYS A 69 2.55 -6.94 -9.59
N ALA A 70 3.33 -7.00 -8.50
CA ALA A 70 4.65 -7.63 -8.51
C ALA A 70 4.54 -9.12 -8.84
N ILE A 71 3.63 -9.85 -8.19
CA ILE A 71 3.38 -11.27 -8.47
C ILE A 71 2.90 -11.44 -9.93
N ALA A 72 2.02 -10.55 -10.42
CA ALA A 72 1.55 -10.58 -11.81
C ALA A 72 2.71 -10.48 -12.82
N ALA A 73 3.69 -9.62 -12.55
CA ALA A 73 4.86 -9.45 -13.39
C ALA A 73 5.73 -10.70 -13.42
N GLU A 74 5.94 -11.34 -12.26
CA GLU A 74 6.69 -12.60 -12.15
C GLU A 74 6.02 -13.74 -12.92
N VAL A 75 4.70 -13.90 -12.76
CA VAL A 75 3.92 -14.92 -13.50
C VAL A 75 3.98 -14.70 -15.01
N LYS A 76 3.98 -13.45 -15.47
CA LYS A 76 4.11 -13.13 -16.90
C LYS A 76 5.51 -13.43 -17.41
N ALA A 77 6.55 -13.17 -16.63
CA ALA A 77 7.94 -13.42 -17.01
C ALA A 77 8.31 -14.91 -17.07
N ALA A 78 7.56 -15.76 -16.36
CA ALA A 78 7.77 -17.22 -16.34
C ALA A 78 7.09 -17.97 -17.49
N ARG A 79 6.41 -17.27 -18.41
CA ARG A 79 5.78 -17.83 -19.62
C ARG A 79 6.66 -17.64 -20.84
#